data_AF-A0A0D1LXT1-F1
#
_entry.id   AF-A0A0D1LXT1-F1
#
_cell.length_a   1.000
_cell.length_b   1.000
_cell.length_c   1.000
_cell.angle_alpha   90.00
_cell.angle_beta   90.00
_cell.angle_gamma   90.00
#
_symmetry.space_group_name_H-M   'P 1'
#
loop_
_entity.id
_entity.type
_entity.pdbx_description
1 polymer ?
#
loop_
_entity_poly.entity_id
_entity_poly.type
_entity_poly.pdbx_seq_one_letter_code
_entity_poly.pdbx_strand_id
1 'polypeptide(L)'
;MANEPITNESYQQLLVDLGVGGPQVGEKSFNLADGFQVKDEAGQEETYTYWDVIRRADDTYWSPLKGDRKTLYDITGYTILAKSTQEWLSIADWFALEGI
;
A
#
# COMPACT_ATOMS: atom_id res chain seq x y z
N MET A 1 6.66 11.25 8.52
CA MET A 1 7.83 11.40 7.63
C MET A 1 7.75 10.25 6.66
N ALA A 2 7.59 10.51 5.37
CA ALA A 2 7.56 9.45 4.36
C ALA A 2 8.93 8.75 4.34
N ASN A 3 8.95 7.42 4.43
CA ASN A 3 10.17 6.66 4.26
C ASN A 3 10.62 6.68 2.80
N GLU A 4 11.92 6.52 2.55
CA GLU A 4 12.47 6.48 1.20
C GLU A 4 11.94 5.24 0.45
N PRO A 5 11.55 5.38 -0.83
CA PRO A 5 11.10 4.25 -1.63
C PRO A 5 12.23 3.23 -1.81
N ILE A 6 11.87 1.96 -1.76
CA ILE A 6 12.80 0.84 -1.93
C ILE A 6 12.70 0.37 -3.38
N THR A 7 13.78 0.43 -4.16
CA THR A 7 13.80 0.00 -5.56
C THR A 7 14.72 -1.19 -5.77
N ASN A 8 14.25 -2.21 -6.49
CA ASN A 8 15.02 -3.39 -6.84
C ASN A 8 14.54 -4.02 -8.16
N GLU A 9 15.39 -4.80 -8.81
CA GLU A 9 15.06 -5.49 -10.07
C GLU A 9 14.08 -6.66 -9.85
N SER A 10 14.03 -7.21 -8.63
CA SER A 10 13.16 -8.34 -8.26
C SER A 10 12.22 -7.98 -7.12
N TYR A 11 10.93 -8.29 -7.29
CA TYR A 11 9.92 -8.12 -6.24
C TYR A 11 10.23 -8.95 -4.98
N GLN A 12 10.81 -10.15 -5.14
CA GLN A 12 11.23 -10.95 -3.98
C GLN A 12 12.33 -10.23 -3.19
N GLN A 13 13.24 -9.57 -3.89
CA GLN A 13 14.32 -8.83 -3.24
C GLN A 13 13.78 -7.56 -2.56
N LEU A 14 12.78 -6.89 -3.15
CA LEU A 14 12.05 -5.80 -2.49
C LEU A 14 11.46 -6.23 -1.15
N LEU A 15 10.81 -7.39 -1.09
CA LEU A 15 10.23 -7.91 0.16
C LEU A 15 11.30 -8.24 1.21
N VAL A 16 12.47 -8.71 0.77
CA VAL A 16 13.62 -8.95 1.66
C VAL A 16 14.17 -7.62 2.20
N ASP A 17 14.40 -6.64 1.32
CA ASP A 17 14.90 -5.30 1.69
C ASP A 17 13.90 -4.58 2.60
N LEU A 18 12.61 -4.67 2.31
CA LEU A 18 11.54 -4.17 3.17
C LEU A 18 11.60 -4.82 4.56
N GLY A 19 11.86 -6.12 4.62
CA GLY A 19 12.01 -6.89 5.85
C GLY A 19 13.20 -6.46 6.73
N VAL A 20 14.23 -5.83 6.15
CA VAL A 20 15.40 -5.32 6.90
C VAL A 20 14.99 -4.21 7.85
N GLY A 21 14.08 -3.32 7.43
CA GLY A 21 13.55 -2.27 8.30
C GLY A 21 12.70 -2.82 9.45
N GLY A 22 12.10 -3.99 9.26
CA GLY A 22 11.24 -4.65 10.24
C GLY A 22 10.33 -5.69 9.60
N PRO A 23 9.86 -6.69 10.36
CA PRO A 23 9.16 -7.83 9.81
C PRO A 23 7.84 -7.43 9.15
N GLN A 24 7.53 -8.11 8.06
CA GLN A 24 6.23 -8.08 7.40
C GLN A 24 5.22 -8.77 8.32
N VAL A 25 4.08 -8.14 8.60
CA VAL A 25 3.04 -8.71 9.48
C VAL A 25 1.71 -8.93 8.76
N GLY A 26 1.59 -8.44 7.52
CA GLY A 26 0.47 -8.75 6.66
C GLY A 26 0.71 -8.27 5.23
N GLU A 27 0.09 -8.94 4.28
CA GLU A 27 0.00 -8.51 2.89
C GLU A 27 -1.45 -8.68 2.46
N LYS A 28 -1.98 -7.69 1.75
CA LYS A 28 -3.26 -7.80 1.05
C LYS A 28 -3.06 -7.44 -0.40
N SER A 29 -3.29 -8.41 -1.26
CA SER A 29 -3.30 -8.26 -2.71
C SER A 29 -4.73 -8.13 -3.20
N PHE A 30 -4.99 -7.12 -4.01
CA PHE A 30 -6.31 -6.87 -4.56
C PHE A 30 -6.30 -6.84 -6.07
N ASN A 31 -7.35 -7.42 -6.64
CA ASN A 31 -7.68 -7.34 -8.04
C ASN A 31 -9.18 -7.05 -8.16
N LEU A 32 -9.51 -5.78 -8.37
CA LEU A 32 -10.89 -5.34 -8.56
C LEU A 32 -11.01 -4.70 -9.94
N ALA A 33 -11.98 -5.15 -10.72
CA ALA A 33 -12.26 -4.62 -12.06
C ALA A 33 -12.52 -3.09 -12.03
N ASP A 34 -13.26 -2.62 -11.03
CA ASP A 34 -13.53 -1.19 -10.82
C ASP A 34 -12.38 -0.42 -10.14
N GLY A 35 -11.32 -1.11 -9.71
CA GLY A 35 -10.16 -0.54 -9.01
C GLY A 35 -10.45 0.10 -7.65
N PHE A 36 -9.40 0.59 -7.00
CA PHE A 36 -9.46 1.38 -5.78
C PHE A 36 -9.00 2.80 -6.07
N GLN A 37 -9.75 3.78 -5.58
CA GLN A 37 -9.31 5.17 -5.59
C GLN A 37 -8.45 5.42 -4.36
N VAL A 38 -7.21 5.79 -4.59
CA VAL A 38 -6.22 6.08 -3.56
C VAL A 38 -5.75 7.51 -3.76
N LYS A 39 -5.61 8.24 -2.67
CA LYS A 39 -5.16 9.62 -2.62
C LYS A 39 -3.86 9.68 -1.84
N ASP A 40 -2.83 10.23 -2.46
CA ASP A 40 -1.53 10.43 -1.82
C ASP A 40 -1.56 11.58 -0.78
N GLU A 41 -0.44 11.79 -0.10
CA GLU A 41 -0.29 12.87 0.89
C GLU A 41 -0.42 14.28 0.30
N ALA A 42 -0.19 14.45 -1.02
CA ALA A 42 -0.37 15.71 -1.73
C ALA A 42 -1.83 15.93 -2.18
N GLY A 43 -2.72 14.96 -1.96
CA GLY A 43 -4.11 15.01 -2.38
C GLY A 43 -4.33 14.57 -3.83
N GLN A 44 -3.32 14.00 -4.50
CA GLN A 44 -3.45 13.48 -5.84
C GLN A 44 -4.14 12.10 -5.82
N GLU A 45 -5.24 12.01 -6.55
CA GLU A 45 -6.05 10.80 -6.64
C GLU A 45 -5.60 9.95 -7.83
N GLU A 46 -5.45 8.65 -7.59
CA GLU A 46 -5.16 7.65 -8.60
C GLU A 46 -6.02 6.41 -8.39
N THR A 47 -6.27 5.68 -9.49
CA THR A 47 -7.05 4.45 -9.46
C THR A 47 -6.17 3.25 -9.74
N TYR A 48 -6.15 2.28 -8.82
CA TYR A 48 -5.39 1.04 -8.95
C TYR A 48 -6.33 -0.16 -9.10
N THR A 49 -6.27 -0.85 -10.24
CA THR A 49 -7.02 -2.10 -10.49
C THR A 49 -6.35 -3.33 -9.89
N TYR A 50 -5.03 -3.29 -9.83
CA TYR A 50 -4.17 -4.26 -9.15
C TYR A 50 -3.38 -3.50 -8.10
N TRP A 51 -3.53 -3.88 -6.84
CA TRP A 51 -2.86 -3.18 -5.76
C TRP A 51 -2.46 -4.13 -4.65
N ASP A 52 -1.17 -4.12 -4.32
CA ASP A 52 -0.58 -4.94 -3.28
C ASP A 52 -0.22 -4.02 -2.10
N VAL A 53 -0.77 -4.25 -0.92
CA VAL A 53 -0.51 -3.45 0.29
C VAL A 53 0.12 -4.34 1.35
N ILE A 54 1.34 -3.98 1.74
CA ILE A 54 2.17 -4.71 2.69
C ILE A 54 2.20 -3.93 4.00
N ARG A 55 1.78 -4.55 5.10
CA ARG A 55 1.88 -4.00 6.44
C ARG A 55 3.12 -4.53 7.14
N ARG A 56 3.87 -3.65 7.77
CA ARG A 56 5.02 -3.98 8.63
C ARG A 56 4.69 -3.87 10.11
N ALA A 57 5.51 -4.51 10.94
CA ALA A 57 5.36 -4.52 12.40
C ALA A 57 5.55 -3.14 13.06
N ASP A 58 6.15 -2.19 12.35
CA ASP A 58 6.30 -0.80 12.79
C ASP A 58 5.09 0.08 12.41
N ASP A 59 3.96 -0.54 12.06
CA ASP A 59 2.72 0.09 11.61
C ASP A 59 2.87 0.97 10.35
N THR A 60 3.91 0.71 9.54
CA THR A 60 4.03 1.29 8.19
C THR A 60 3.38 0.41 7.13
N TYR A 61 2.91 1.06 6.07
CA TYR A 61 2.22 0.43 4.94
C TYR A 61 2.98 0.74 3.65
N TRP A 62 3.23 -0.29 2.87
CA TRP A 62 4.06 -0.20 1.68
C TRP A 62 3.37 -0.81 0.48
N SER A 63 3.56 -0.22 -0.69
CA SER A 63 2.93 -0.72 -1.90
C SER A 63 3.74 -0.40 -3.16
N PRO A 64 3.77 -1.31 -4.15
CA PRO A 64 4.16 -0.98 -5.51
C PRO A 64 3.08 -0.15 -6.19
N LEU A 65 3.38 1.12 -6.46
CA LEU A 65 2.46 2.04 -7.13
C LEU A 65 2.56 1.92 -8.66
N LYS A 66 1.48 2.27 -9.37
CA LYS A 66 1.39 2.34 -10.85
C LYS A 66 1.81 1.09 -11.62
N GLY A 67 1.68 -0.09 -11.00
CA GLY A 67 2.11 -1.34 -11.62
C GLY A 67 3.64 -1.48 -11.73
N ASP A 68 4.41 -0.54 -11.17
CA ASP A 68 5.86 -0.69 -11.01
C ASP A 68 6.12 -1.66 -9.86
N ARG A 69 6.22 -2.95 -10.17
CA ARG A 69 6.56 -4.01 -9.21
C ARG A 69 8.04 -4.05 -8.84
N LYS A 70 8.77 -2.98 -9.20
CA LYS A 70 10.20 -2.80 -8.93
C LYS A 70 10.47 -1.79 -7.83
N THR A 71 9.46 -1.06 -7.38
CA THR A 71 9.61 -0.06 -6.32
C THR A 71 8.49 -0.20 -5.30
N LEU A 72 8.85 -0.22 -4.01
CA LEU A 72 7.90 -0.11 -2.90
C LEU A 72 7.93 1.31 -2.36
N TYR A 73 6.75 1.91 -2.28
CA TYR A 73 6.54 3.24 -1.72
C TYR A 73 5.89 3.12 -0.36
N ASP A 74 6.29 3.99 0.57
CA ASP A 74 5.59 4.18 1.83
C ASP A 74 4.27 4.91 1.55
N ILE A 75 3.16 4.20 1.79
CA ILE A 75 1.80 4.68 1.61
C ILE A 75 1.10 4.90 2.96
N THR A 76 1.85 4.95 4.06
CA THR A 76 1.28 5.12 5.41
C THR A 76 0.45 6.40 5.53
N GLY A 77 0.88 7.48 4.86
CA GLY A 77 0.14 8.75 4.83
C GLY A 77 -0.99 8.81 3.81
N TYR A 78 -1.20 7.77 3.01
CA TYR A 78 -2.18 7.78 1.93
C TYR A 78 -3.59 7.54 2.50
N THR A 79 -4.58 7.89 1.70
CA THR A 79 -5.98 7.59 1.98
C THR A 79 -6.58 6.79 0.83
N ILE A 80 -7.56 5.96 1.14
CA ILE A 80 -8.26 5.11 0.18
C ILE A 80 -9.76 5.33 0.34
N LEU A 81 -10.47 5.40 -0.79
CA LEU A 81 -11.92 5.43 -0.78
C LEU A 81 -12.45 4.02 -0.50
N ALA A 82 -12.96 3.81 0.71
CA ALA A 82 -13.55 2.54 1.10
C ALA A 82 -14.86 2.33 0.34
N LYS A 83 -14.95 1.26 -0.46
CA LYS A 83 -16.16 0.99 -1.25
C LYS A 83 -17.40 0.76 -0.38
N SER A 84 -17.23 0.16 0.79
CA SER A 84 -18.31 -0.19 1.72
C SER A 84 -18.99 1.03 2.33
N THR A 85 -18.23 2.08 2.67
CA THR A 85 -18.75 3.29 3.32
C THR A 85 -18.82 4.49 2.38
N GLN A 86 -18.17 4.43 1.21
CA GLN A 86 -17.97 5.55 0.29
C GLN A 86 -17.22 6.73 0.94
N GLU A 87 -16.37 6.45 1.93
CA GLU A 87 -15.60 7.45 2.67
C GLU A 87 -14.09 7.26 2.44
N TRP A 88 -13.36 8.39 2.47
CA TRP A 88 -11.90 8.38 2.44
C TRP A 88 -11.38 7.98 3.82
N LEU A 89 -10.71 6.84 3.89
CA LEU A 89 -10.12 6.30 5.11
C LEU A 89 -8.60 6.31 4.99
N SER A 90 -7.91 6.34 6.12
CA SER A 90 -6.47 6.08 6.14
C SER A 90 -6.20 4.64 5.69
N ILE A 91 -5.01 4.36 5.15
CA ILE A 91 -4.64 2.98 4.81
C ILE A 91 -4.76 2.07 6.04
N ALA A 92 -4.38 2.55 7.22
CA ALA A 92 -4.48 1.80 8.47
C ALA A 92 -5.93 1.43 8.82
N ASP A 93 -6.84 2.41 8.79
CA ASP A 93 -8.26 2.20 9.08
C ASP A 93 -8.90 1.25 8.08
N TRP A 94 -8.65 1.48 6.78
CA TRP A 94 -9.15 0.60 5.73
C TRP A 94 -8.59 -0.83 5.84
N PHE A 95 -7.30 -0.97 6.14
CA PHE A 95 -6.66 -2.28 6.30
C PHE A 95 -7.24 -3.05 7.49
N ALA A 96 -7.65 -2.36 8.56
CA ALA A 96 -8.35 -2.94 9.70
C ALA A 96 -9.84 -3.25 9.40
N LEU A 97 -10.51 -2.41 8.61
CA LEU A 97 -11.93 -2.53 8.25
C LEU A 97 -12.22 -3.70 7.31
N GLU A 98 -11.38 -3.92 6.30
CA GLU A 98 -11.47 -5.11 5.45
C GLU A 98 -10.82 -6.33 6.13
N GLY A 99 -11.00 -6.45 7.45
CA GLY A 99 -10.68 -7.65 8.21
C GLY A 99 -11.50 -8.82 7.69
N ILE A 100 -10.79 -9.89 7.36
CA ILE A 100 -11.31 -11.21 6.96
C ILE A 100 -12.28 -11.75 8.01
#